data_AF-A0A0K8TQG1-F1
#
_entry.id   AF-A0A0K8TQG1-F1
#
_cell.length_a   1.000
_cell.length_b   1.000
_cell.length_c   1.000
_cell.angle_alpha   90.00
_cell.angle_beta   90.00
_cell.angle_gamma   90.00
#
_symmetry.space_group_name_H-M   'P 1'
#
loop_
_entity.id
_entity.type
_entity.pdbx_description
1 polymer ?
#
loop_
_entity_poly.entity_id
_entity_poly.type
_entity_poly.pdbx_seq_one_letter_code
_entity_poly.pdbx_strand_id
1 'polypeptide(L)'
;PSPTFHVSTEQKIKSKKAAHQFKYGSPKLRDTLRERCRSRIKEARQAKFSQGRDIRNEAFIKNVVLEELAQLEGDINLQELIYQEISEEANYWFLEEMENGEKYLIELESMDVVFCPICQKSKLSKDDCKLSCECGIRFDYSGSVEEFGVQINHVLQEHEANCVKNLNIFTEPEKDGKVNLTILCENCGYYSVV
;
A
#
# COMPACT_ATOMS: atom_id res chain seq x y z
N PRO A 1 -13.98 89.04 -20.22
CA PRO A 1 -15.26 88.33 -20.48
C PRO A 1 -15.02 87.07 -21.35
N SER A 2 -15.35 85.90 -20.83
CA SER A 2 -15.19 84.61 -21.53
C SER A 2 -16.35 84.39 -22.53
N PRO A 3 -16.11 83.85 -23.73
CA PRO A 3 -17.15 83.68 -24.74
C PRO A 3 -18.17 82.64 -24.28
N THR A 4 -19.45 83.02 -24.26
CA THR A 4 -20.57 82.14 -23.91
C THR A 4 -21.15 81.56 -25.19
N PHE A 5 -20.95 80.25 -25.41
CA PHE A 5 -21.50 79.57 -26.59
C PHE A 5 -22.90 79.05 -26.30
N HIS A 6 -23.91 79.55 -27.02
CA HIS A 6 -25.28 79.07 -26.94
C HIS A 6 -25.50 77.93 -27.94
N VAL A 7 -25.38 76.70 -27.47
CA VAL A 7 -25.76 75.50 -28.23
C VAL A 7 -27.23 75.16 -27.97
N SER A 8 -28.00 74.96 -29.04
CA SER A 8 -29.43 74.60 -28.94
C SER A 8 -29.62 73.26 -28.24
N THR A 9 -30.73 73.12 -27.51
CA THR A 9 -31.14 71.86 -26.86
C THR A 9 -31.22 70.71 -27.87
N GLU A 10 -31.68 70.98 -29.10
CA GLU A 10 -31.73 70.01 -30.19
C GLU A 10 -30.33 69.54 -30.61
N GLN A 11 -29.35 70.43 -30.64
CA GLN A 11 -27.96 70.07 -30.95
C GLN A 11 -27.36 69.16 -29.87
N LYS A 12 -27.67 69.42 -28.60
CA LYS A 12 -27.26 68.55 -27.48
C LYS A 12 -27.90 67.17 -27.59
N ILE A 13 -29.19 67.09 -27.90
CA ILE A 13 -29.91 65.82 -28.07
C ILE A 13 -29.37 65.03 -29.27
N LYS A 14 -29.11 65.70 -30.42
CA LYS A 14 -28.55 65.07 -31.62
C LYS A 14 -27.14 64.53 -31.38
N SER A 15 -26.28 65.30 -30.71
CA SER A 15 -24.93 64.87 -30.33
C SER A 15 -24.96 63.66 -29.38
N LYS A 16 -25.85 63.67 -28.38
CA LYS A 16 -26.05 62.54 -27.46
C LYS A 16 -26.50 61.28 -28.19
N LYS A 17 -27.45 61.39 -29.14
CA LYS A 17 -27.93 60.25 -29.95
C LYS A 17 -26.82 59.69 -30.85
N ALA A 18 -26.02 60.54 -31.49
CA ALA A 18 -24.89 60.11 -32.33
C ALA A 18 -23.80 59.40 -31.52
N ALA A 19 -23.43 59.94 -30.34
CA ALA A 19 -22.48 59.30 -29.44
C ALA A 19 -22.99 57.94 -28.91
N HIS A 20 -24.29 57.85 -28.62
CA HIS A 20 -24.93 56.60 -28.21
C HIS A 20 -24.91 55.55 -29.33
N GLN A 21 -25.21 55.92 -30.58
CA GLN A 21 -25.10 55.02 -31.73
C GLN A 21 -23.66 54.59 -32.02
N PHE A 22 -22.67 55.47 -31.83
CA PHE A 22 -21.26 55.10 -31.96
C PHE A 22 -20.79 54.12 -30.88
N LYS A 23 -21.34 54.24 -29.66
CA LYS A 23 -20.96 53.42 -28.50
C LYS A 23 -21.72 52.09 -28.43
N TYR A 24 -22.98 52.06 -28.84
CA TYR A 24 -23.89 50.91 -28.68
C TYR A 24 -24.48 50.42 -30.02
N GLY A 25 -24.04 50.95 -31.16
CA GLY A 25 -24.45 50.48 -32.49
C GLY A 25 -23.88 49.10 -32.83
N SER A 26 -24.35 48.53 -33.94
CA SER A 26 -24.00 47.19 -34.44
C SER A 26 -22.49 46.91 -34.39
N PRO A 27 -22.07 45.62 -34.23
CA PRO A 27 -20.66 45.25 -34.15
C PRO A 27 -19.87 45.89 -35.28
N LYS A 28 -18.78 46.58 -34.94
CA LYS A 28 -17.94 47.22 -35.95
C LYS A 28 -17.50 46.13 -36.92
N LEU A 29 -17.63 46.36 -38.22
CA LEU A 29 -17.25 45.41 -39.27
C LEU A 29 -15.87 44.78 -39.01
N ARG A 30 -14.94 45.58 -38.48
CA ARG A 30 -13.60 45.15 -38.05
C ARG A 30 -13.62 44.02 -37.02
N ASP A 31 -14.49 44.07 -36.01
CA ASP A 31 -14.59 43.07 -34.97
C ASP A 31 -15.20 41.78 -35.51
N THR A 32 -16.22 41.88 -36.38
CA THR A 32 -16.78 40.73 -37.12
C THR A 32 -15.74 40.06 -38.02
N LEU A 33 -14.91 40.86 -38.71
CA LEU A 33 -13.82 40.34 -39.55
C LEU A 33 -12.71 39.69 -38.73
N ARG A 34 -12.38 40.26 -37.56
CA ARG A 34 -11.43 39.66 -36.62
C ARG A 34 -11.92 38.32 -36.10
N GLU A 35 -13.19 38.21 -35.75
CA GLU A 35 -13.78 36.97 -35.27
C GLU A 35 -13.75 35.89 -36.37
N ARG A 36 -14.17 36.23 -37.59
CA ARG A 36 -14.09 35.31 -38.74
C ARG A 36 -12.66 34.84 -39.02
N CYS A 37 -11.67 35.72 -38.88
CA CYS A 37 -10.26 35.35 -39.02
C CYS A 37 -9.83 34.36 -37.92
N ARG A 38 -10.21 34.61 -36.66
CA ARG A 38 -9.94 33.69 -35.53
C ARG A 38 -10.57 32.32 -35.77
N SER A 39 -11.83 32.26 -36.22
CA SER A 39 -12.52 31.01 -36.55
C SER A 39 -11.79 30.23 -37.64
N ARG A 40 -11.43 30.90 -38.75
CA ARG A 40 -10.70 30.26 -39.86
C ARG A 40 -9.36 29.67 -39.43
N ILE A 41 -8.62 30.37 -38.57
CA ILE A 41 -7.33 29.86 -38.06
C ILE A 41 -7.58 28.64 -37.16
N LYS A 42 -8.60 28.68 -36.31
CA LYS A 42 -8.96 27.56 -35.42
C LYS A 42 -9.37 26.32 -36.23
N GLU A 43 -10.23 26.50 -37.22
CA GLU A 43 -10.69 25.43 -38.13
C GLU A 43 -9.53 24.84 -38.93
N ALA A 44 -8.65 25.68 -39.50
CA ALA A 44 -7.48 25.20 -40.25
C ALA A 44 -6.50 24.39 -39.37
N ARG A 45 -6.31 24.80 -38.11
CA ARG A 45 -5.51 24.04 -37.14
C ARG A 45 -6.17 22.70 -36.80
N GLN A 46 -7.47 22.71 -36.56
CA GLN A 46 -8.23 21.51 -36.23
C GLN A 46 -8.23 20.50 -37.38
N ALA A 47 -8.40 20.96 -38.63
CA ALA A 47 -8.36 20.11 -39.81
C ALA A 47 -7.02 19.37 -39.97
N LYS A 48 -5.89 20.06 -39.77
CA LYS A 48 -4.55 19.45 -39.79
C LYS A 48 -4.36 18.44 -38.66
N PHE A 49 -4.85 18.75 -37.47
CA PHE A 49 -4.79 17.84 -36.33
C PHE A 49 -5.63 16.57 -36.55
N SER A 50 -6.81 16.69 -37.16
CA SER A 50 -7.67 15.55 -37.50
C SER A 50 -7.15 14.73 -38.68
N GLN A 51 -6.39 15.32 -39.60
CA GLN A 51 -5.82 14.62 -40.76
C GLN A 51 -4.87 13.48 -40.35
N GLY A 52 -4.10 13.66 -39.27
CA GLY A 52 -3.23 12.61 -38.72
C GLY A 52 -3.97 11.53 -37.90
N ARG A 53 -5.30 11.63 -37.79
CA ARG A 53 -6.16 10.72 -37.03
C ARG A 53 -7.42 10.38 -37.83
N ASP A 54 -7.28 10.20 -39.14
CA ASP A 54 -8.41 9.84 -39.99
C ASP A 54 -8.73 8.35 -39.82
N ILE A 55 -9.45 8.03 -38.74
CA ILE A 55 -9.97 6.69 -38.42
C ILE A 55 -11.02 6.25 -39.46
N ARG A 56 -11.35 7.08 -40.47
CA ARG A 56 -12.22 6.68 -41.59
C ARG A 56 -11.41 6.10 -42.75
N ASN A 57 -10.09 6.22 -42.72
CA ASN A 57 -9.21 5.64 -43.73
C ASN A 57 -8.87 4.19 -43.35
N GLU A 58 -9.55 3.25 -43.99
CA GLU A 58 -9.38 1.81 -43.77
C GLU A 58 -7.93 1.34 -44.01
N ALA A 59 -7.24 1.91 -44.99
CA ALA A 59 -5.84 1.56 -45.28
C ALA A 59 -4.89 2.00 -44.15
N PHE A 60 -5.15 3.17 -43.55
CA PHE A 60 -4.38 3.65 -42.40
C PHE A 60 -4.59 2.73 -41.18
N ILE A 61 -5.84 2.40 -40.85
CA ILE A 61 -6.16 1.50 -39.73
C ILE A 61 -5.52 0.13 -39.95
N LYS A 62 -5.66 -0.43 -41.16
CA LYS A 62 -5.09 -1.73 -41.49
C LYS A 62 -3.57 -1.76 -41.30
N ASN A 63 -2.87 -0.71 -41.73
CA ASN A 63 -1.43 -0.63 -41.57
C ASN A 63 -1.03 -0.54 -40.09
N VAL A 64 -1.72 0.29 -39.31
CA VAL A 64 -1.48 0.40 -37.86
C VAL A 64 -1.72 -0.96 -37.19
N VAL A 65 -2.83 -1.64 -37.46
CA VAL A 65 -3.12 -2.94 -36.85
C VAL A 65 -2.08 -3.99 -37.24
N LEU A 66 -1.59 -4.00 -38.48
CA LEU A 66 -0.54 -4.93 -38.91
C LEU A 66 0.80 -4.66 -38.22
N GLU A 67 1.13 -3.38 -37.98
CA GLU A 67 2.33 -2.98 -37.25
C GLU A 67 2.25 -3.40 -35.77
N GLU A 68 1.11 -3.15 -35.11
CA GLU A 68 0.86 -3.59 -33.73
C GLU A 68 0.90 -5.13 -33.61
N LEU A 69 0.31 -5.86 -34.57
CA LEU A 69 0.36 -7.33 -34.60
C LEU A 69 1.79 -7.85 -34.80
N ALA A 70 2.61 -7.17 -35.60
CA ALA A 70 4.02 -7.53 -35.77
C ALA A 70 4.84 -7.27 -34.51
N GLN A 71 4.48 -6.26 -33.72
CA GLN A 71 5.15 -5.95 -32.46
C GLN A 71 4.74 -6.88 -31.31
N LEU A 72 3.48 -7.34 -31.30
CA LEU A 72 2.93 -8.19 -30.25
C LEU A 72 3.72 -9.51 -30.04
N GLU A 73 4.27 -10.11 -31.09
CA GLU A 73 5.08 -11.33 -30.95
C GLU A 73 6.39 -11.04 -30.20
N GLY A 74 7.00 -9.87 -30.41
CA GLY A 74 8.16 -9.42 -29.63
C GLY A 74 7.82 -9.18 -28.17
N ASP A 75 6.67 -8.56 -27.91
CA ASP A 75 6.20 -8.27 -26.55
C ASP A 75 5.91 -9.55 -25.76
N ILE A 76 5.31 -10.57 -26.40
CA ILE A 76 5.08 -11.88 -25.77
C ILE A 76 6.40 -12.54 -25.37
N ASN A 77 7.38 -12.57 -26.28
CA ASN A 77 8.69 -13.17 -25.99
C ASN A 77 9.42 -12.43 -24.85
N LEU A 78 9.36 -11.09 -24.84
CA LEU A 78 9.93 -10.29 -23.77
C LEU A 78 9.24 -10.57 -22.43
N GLN A 79 7.91 -10.70 -22.44
CA GLN A 79 7.13 -11.02 -21.26
C GLN A 79 7.48 -12.40 -20.70
N GLU A 80 7.67 -13.41 -21.57
CA GLU A 80 8.13 -14.74 -21.15
C GLU A 80 9.50 -14.69 -20.48
N LEU A 81 10.45 -13.93 -21.02
CA LEU A 81 11.78 -13.74 -20.44
C LEU A 81 11.70 -13.08 -19.05
N ILE A 82 10.89 -12.04 -18.92
CA ILE A 82 10.67 -11.36 -17.62
C ILE A 82 10.07 -12.35 -16.60
N TYR A 83 9.10 -13.16 -17.00
CA TYR A 83 8.52 -14.16 -16.10
C TYR A 83 9.53 -15.22 -15.67
N GLN A 84 10.41 -15.65 -16.58
CA GLN A 84 11.48 -16.61 -16.25
C GLN A 84 12.42 -16.02 -15.20
N GLU A 85 12.91 -14.79 -15.41
CA GLU A 85 13.81 -14.11 -14.47
C GLU A 85 13.19 -13.96 -13.08
N ILE A 86 11.94 -13.47 -13.00
CA ILE A 86 11.21 -13.31 -11.72
C ILE A 86 11.00 -14.67 -11.04
N SER A 87 10.68 -15.71 -11.80
CA SER A 87 10.48 -17.06 -11.28
C SER A 87 11.77 -17.65 -10.72
N GLU A 88 12.89 -17.46 -11.41
CA GLU A 88 14.22 -17.89 -10.95
C GLU A 88 14.63 -17.17 -9.67
N GLU A 89 14.42 -15.85 -9.60
CA GLU A 89 14.68 -15.08 -8.38
C GLU A 89 13.80 -15.59 -7.22
N ALA A 90 12.49 -15.76 -7.44
CA ALA A 90 11.58 -16.29 -6.43
C ALA A 90 11.99 -17.68 -5.93
N ASN A 91 12.46 -18.56 -6.83
CA ASN A 91 12.97 -19.88 -6.45
C ASN A 91 14.25 -19.78 -5.60
N TYR A 92 15.14 -18.85 -5.91
CA TYR A 92 16.34 -18.61 -5.11
C TYR A 92 15.98 -18.18 -3.69
N TRP A 93 15.09 -17.19 -3.54
CA TRP A 93 14.58 -16.74 -2.25
C TRP A 93 13.93 -17.88 -1.45
N PHE A 94 13.16 -18.73 -2.13
CA PHE A 94 12.52 -19.89 -1.50
C PHE A 94 13.55 -20.88 -0.96
N LEU A 95 14.58 -21.20 -1.73
CA LEU A 95 15.66 -22.10 -1.29
C LEU A 95 16.46 -21.51 -0.13
N GLU A 96 16.77 -20.21 -0.16
CA GLU A 96 17.46 -19.52 0.92
C GLU A 96 16.66 -19.54 2.23
N GLU A 97 15.35 -19.28 2.16
CA GLU A 97 14.46 -19.35 3.32
C GLU A 97 14.40 -20.77 3.90
N MET A 98 14.36 -21.80 3.04
CA MET A 98 14.42 -23.19 3.49
C MET A 98 15.75 -23.50 4.19
N GLU A 99 16.89 -23.10 3.61
CA GLU A 99 18.21 -23.32 4.21
C GLU A 99 18.33 -22.58 5.56
N ASN A 100 17.80 -21.36 5.66
CA ASN A 100 17.76 -20.61 6.91
C ASN A 100 16.85 -21.26 7.96
N GLY A 101 15.70 -21.80 7.55
CA GLY A 101 14.82 -22.59 8.40
C GLY A 101 15.50 -23.86 8.93
N GLU A 102 16.24 -24.57 8.08
CA GLU A 102 17.04 -25.74 8.48
C GLU A 102 18.17 -25.36 9.44
N LYS A 103 18.89 -24.27 9.18
CA LYS A 103 19.91 -23.74 10.10
C LYS A 103 19.31 -23.40 11.46
N TYR A 104 18.15 -22.75 11.49
CA TYR A 104 17.44 -22.44 12.73
C TYR A 104 17.07 -23.70 13.51
N LEU A 105 16.60 -24.76 12.82
CA LEU A 105 16.30 -26.04 13.46
C LEU A 105 17.55 -26.74 14.04
N ILE A 106 18.67 -26.68 13.33
CA ILE A 106 19.96 -27.21 13.79
C ILE A 106 20.49 -26.39 15.00
N GLU A 107 20.32 -25.08 14.99
CA GLU A 107 20.66 -24.23 16.13
C GLU A 107 19.80 -24.55 17.36
N LEU A 108 18.51 -24.82 17.17
CA LEU A 108 17.57 -25.30 18.19
C LEU A 108 17.96 -26.66 18.77
N GLU A 109 18.42 -27.60 17.96
CA GLU A 109 18.87 -28.93 18.42
C GLU A 109 20.23 -28.87 19.15
N SER A 110 21.05 -27.85 18.87
CA SER A 110 22.40 -27.72 19.42
C SER A 110 22.49 -26.87 20.70
N MET A 111 21.40 -26.21 21.10
CA MET A 111 21.35 -25.44 22.35
C MET A 111 20.27 -25.98 23.28
N ASP A 112 20.63 -26.30 24.53
CA ASP A 112 19.71 -26.51 25.67
C ASP A 112 19.01 -25.17 26.05
N VAL A 113 18.34 -24.53 25.09
CA VAL A 113 17.69 -23.22 25.25
C VAL A 113 16.21 -23.41 25.48
N VAL A 114 15.74 -22.93 26.63
CA VAL A 114 14.32 -22.96 26.98
C VAL A 114 13.66 -21.66 26.50
N PHE A 115 12.71 -21.80 25.58
CA PHE A 115 11.90 -20.70 25.09
C PHE A 115 10.83 -20.31 26.09
N CYS A 116 10.43 -19.03 26.08
CA CYS A 116 9.36 -18.55 26.93
C CYS A 116 8.03 -19.21 26.57
N PRO A 117 7.34 -19.88 27.52
CA PRO A 117 6.12 -20.64 27.23
C PRO A 117 4.93 -19.77 26.83
N ILE A 118 5.00 -18.46 27.10
CA ILE A 118 3.91 -17.52 26.79
C ILE A 118 4.06 -16.92 25.38
N CYS A 119 5.27 -16.45 25.02
CA CYS A 119 5.46 -15.79 23.73
C CYS A 119 5.96 -16.74 22.64
N GLN A 120 6.58 -17.88 23.01
CA GLN A 120 7.15 -18.89 22.11
C GLN A 120 8.13 -18.31 21.08
N LYS A 121 8.74 -17.16 21.38
CA LYS A 121 9.61 -16.41 20.46
C LYS A 121 11.00 -16.19 21.03
N SER A 122 11.08 -15.66 22.24
CA SER A 122 12.36 -15.33 22.88
C SER A 122 12.76 -16.38 23.92
N LYS A 123 14.07 -16.56 24.08
CA LYS A 123 14.69 -17.38 25.12
C LYS A 123 14.47 -16.81 26.52
N LEU A 124 14.36 -17.68 27.52
CA LEU A 124 14.33 -17.27 28.92
C LEU A 124 15.74 -16.95 29.41
N SER A 125 15.87 -15.84 30.14
CA SER A 125 17.10 -15.44 30.82
C SER A 125 16.89 -15.50 32.33
N LYS A 126 17.86 -16.04 33.06
CA LYS A 126 17.82 -16.13 34.54
C LYS A 126 18.67 -15.05 35.17
N ASP A 127 18.03 -14.26 36.03
CA ASP A 127 18.69 -13.30 36.92
C ASP A 127 18.41 -13.71 38.37
N ASP A 128 19.42 -14.28 39.02
CA ASP A 128 19.39 -14.73 40.42
C ASP A 128 18.26 -15.75 40.72
N CYS A 129 17.10 -15.31 41.21
CA CYS A 129 15.91 -16.14 41.45
C CYS A 129 14.72 -15.75 40.57
N LYS A 130 14.97 -15.11 39.43
CA LYS A 130 13.93 -14.63 38.50
C LYS A 130 14.19 -15.09 37.08
N LEU A 131 13.16 -15.62 36.43
CA LEU A 131 13.16 -15.87 35.00
C LEU A 131 12.53 -14.68 34.29
N SER A 132 13.18 -14.21 33.22
CA SER A 132 12.76 -13.06 32.45
C SER A 132 12.78 -13.34 30.96
N CYS A 133 11.83 -12.72 30.25
CA CYS A 133 11.72 -12.78 28.81
C CYS A 133 11.61 -11.38 28.21
N GLU A 134 12.11 -11.20 27.00
CA GLU A 134 11.99 -9.96 26.21
C GLU A 134 10.52 -9.60 25.90
N CYS A 135 9.59 -10.54 26.00
CA CYS A 135 8.15 -10.26 25.88
C CYS A 135 7.57 -9.51 27.09
N GLY A 136 8.35 -9.29 28.16
CA GLY A 136 7.97 -8.53 29.35
C GLY A 136 7.58 -9.37 30.55
N ILE A 137 7.59 -10.69 30.44
CA ILE A 137 7.20 -11.61 31.53
C ILE A 137 8.35 -11.84 32.48
N ARG A 138 8.03 -11.81 33.78
CA ARG A 138 8.97 -12.05 34.88
C ARG A 138 8.26 -12.81 35.99
N PHE A 139 8.85 -13.92 36.43
CA PHE A 139 8.35 -14.70 37.55
C PHE A 139 9.51 -15.22 38.39
N ASP A 140 9.23 -15.49 39.67
CA ASP A 140 10.23 -15.99 40.61
C ASP A 140 10.40 -17.50 40.40
N TYR A 141 11.65 -17.94 40.22
CA TYR A 141 11.99 -19.36 40.08
C TYR A 141 13.38 -19.61 40.65
N SER A 142 13.49 -20.53 41.61
CA SER A 142 14.74 -20.84 42.30
C SER A 142 15.63 -21.83 41.56
N GLY A 143 15.05 -22.70 40.72
CA GLY A 143 15.77 -23.71 39.95
C GLY A 143 16.51 -23.16 38.73
N SER A 144 17.18 -24.02 37.96
CA SER A 144 17.85 -23.64 36.72
C SER A 144 16.87 -23.43 35.55
N VAL A 145 17.31 -22.77 34.48
CA VAL A 145 16.45 -22.56 33.29
C VAL A 145 16.08 -23.90 32.66
N GLU A 146 17.00 -24.84 32.68
CA GLU A 146 16.84 -26.20 32.15
C GLU A 146 15.87 -27.02 33.01
N GLU A 147 15.95 -26.93 34.34
CA GLU A 147 15.00 -27.55 35.26
C GLU A 147 13.57 -27.05 35.03
N PHE A 148 13.42 -25.74 34.78
CA PHE A 148 12.14 -25.15 34.40
C PHE A 148 11.62 -25.72 33.07
N GLY A 149 12.49 -25.86 32.07
CA GLY A 149 12.15 -26.49 30.79
C GLY A 149 11.66 -27.93 30.96
N VAL A 150 12.34 -28.73 31.79
CA VAL A 150 11.92 -30.10 32.12
C VAL A 150 10.56 -30.13 32.81
N GLN A 151 10.32 -29.22 33.77
CA GLN A 151 9.02 -29.11 34.46
C GLN A 151 7.88 -28.78 33.50
N ILE A 152 8.06 -27.79 32.62
CA ILE A 152 7.06 -27.43 31.62
C ILE A 152 6.79 -28.61 30.68
N ASN A 153 7.83 -29.27 30.17
CA ASN A 153 7.67 -30.42 29.29
C ASN A 153 6.94 -31.59 29.97
N HIS A 154 7.18 -31.82 31.26
CA HIS A 154 6.42 -32.83 32.02
C HIS A 154 4.93 -32.49 32.05
N VAL A 155 4.56 -31.23 32.33
CA VAL A 155 3.14 -30.80 32.34
C VAL A 155 2.50 -30.99 30.96
N LEU A 156 3.23 -30.66 29.90
CA LEU A 156 2.76 -30.86 28.52
C LEU A 156 2.53 -32.34 28.20
N GLN A 157 3.49 -33.21 28.55
CA GLN A 157 3.40 -34.66 28.31
C GLN A 157 2.27 -35.34 29.09
N GLU A 158 2.09 -34.95 30.36
CA GLU A 158 1.00 -35.47 31.19
C GLU A 158 -0.39 -35.15 30.58
N HIS A 159 -0.53 -33.96 30.01
CA HIS A 159 -1.73 -33.57 29.29
C HIS A 159 -1.87 -34.30 27.94
N GLU A 160 -0.82 -34.35 27.12
CA GLU A 160 -0.85 -34.99 25.79
C GLU A 160 -1.22 -36.48 25.84
N ALA A 161 -0.87 -37.17 26.93
CA ALA A 161 -1.29 -38.56 27.14
C ALA A 161 -2.81 -38.76 27.12
N ASN A 162 -3.59 -37.71 27.44
CA ASN A 162 -5.03 -37.76 27.61
C ASN A 162 -5.82 -36.81 26.70
N CYS A 163 -5.17 -35.83 26.06
CA CYS A 163 -5.84 -34.84 25.24
C CYS A 163 -4.92 -34.24 24.15
N VAL A 164 -5.49 -34.04 22.94
CA VAL A 164 -4.77 -33.54 21.75
C VAL A 164 -4.97 -32.02 21.54
N LYS A 165 -5.62 -31.33 22.50
CA LYS A 165 -5.87 -29.87 22.40
C LYS A 165 -4.71 -29.08 23.00
N ASN A 166 -4.47 -27.89 22.48
CA ASN A 166 -3.42 -27.02 23.02
C ASN A 166 -3.76 -26.54 24.42
N LEU A 167 -2.74 -26.42 25.27
CA LEU A 167 -2.84 -25.84 26.60
C LEU A 167 -2.77 -24.31 26.51
N ASN A 168 -3.63 -23.64 27.27
CA ASN A 168 -3.56 -22.20 27.46
C ASN A 168 -2.64 -21.89 28.63
N ILE A 169 -1.55 -21.17 28.35
CA ILE A 169 -0.56 -20.76 29.35
C ILE A 169 -0.69 -19.26 29.57
N PHE A 170 -0.81 -18.84 30.83
CA PHE A 170 -0.93 -17.44 31.21
C PHE A 170 -0.31 -17.21 32.58
N THR A 171 -0.20 -15.93 32.94
CA THR A 171 0.37 -15.53 34.24
C THR A 171 -0.71 -14.90 35.09
N GLU A 172 -0.81 -15.32 36.34
CA GLU A 172 -1.70 -14.71 37.33
C GLU A 172 -0.89 -14.00 38.42
N PRO A 173 -1.20 -12.72 38.72
CA PRO A 173 -0.58 -12.03 39.84
C PRO A 173 -1.15 -12.54 41.16
N GLU A 174 -0.28 -13.01 42.05
CA GLU A 174 -0.61 -13.42 43.41
C GLU A 174 -0.58 -12.22 44.37
N LYS A 175 -1.25 -12.34 45.52
CA LYS A 175 -1.44 -11.24 46.50
C LYS A 175 -0.13 -10.66 47.06
N ASP A 176 0.96 -11.43 47.00
CA ASP A 176 2.30 -11.03 47.46
C ASP A 176 3.16 -10.40 46.35
N GLY A 177 2.59 -10.15 45.16
CA GLY A 177 3.31 -9.63 44.00
C GLY A 177 4.13 -10.68 43.26
N LYS A 178 4.03 -11.94 43.67
CA LYS A 178 4.55 -13.10 42.92
C LYS A 178 3.68 -13.36 41.70
N VAL A 179 4.29 -13.82 40.63
CA VAL A 179 3.59 -14.20 39.39
C VAL A 179 3.84 -15.68 39.19
N ASN A 180 2.77 -16.47 39.15
CA ASN A 180 2.86 -17.91 38.88
C ASN A 180 2.41 -18.17 37.44
N LEU A 181 2.92 -19.25 36.85
CA LEU A 181 2.54 -19.66 35.51
C LEU A 181 1.39 -20.66 35.61
N THR A 182 0.20 -20.25 35.17
CA THR A 182 -1.00 -21.10 35.20
C THR A 182 -1.23 -21.69 33.81
N ILE A 183 -1.52 -22.99 33.77
CA ILE A 183 -1.70 -23.78 32.55
C ILE A 183 -3.07 -24.46 32.61
N LEU A 184 -3.91 -24.26 31.59
CA LEU A 184 -5.25 -24.87 31.53
C LEU A 184 -5.65 -25.47 30.18
N CYS A 185 -6.33 -26.61 30.26
CA CYS A 185 -7.15 -27.35 29.30
C CYS A 185 -8.61 -26.88 29.18
N GLU A 186 -9.01 -26.03 28.22
CA GLU A 186 -10.45 -25.73 28.05
C GLU A 186 -11.29 -26.94 27.62
N ASN A 187 -10.68 -27.96 27.03
CA ASN A 187 -11.38 -29.13 26.50
C ASN A 187 -11.49 -30.28 27.52
N CYS A 188 -10.41 -30.61 28.22
CA CYS A 188 -10.38 -31.72 29.19
C CYS A 188 -10.44 -31.26 30.65
N GLY A 189 -10.37 -29.95 30.91
CA GLY A 189 -10.35 -29.39 32.25
C GLY A 189 -9.02 -29.59 32.99
N TYR A 190 -7.95 -29.99 32.30
CA TYR A 190 -6.62 -30.10 32.89
C TYR A 190 -6.17 -28.74 33.45
N TYR A 191 -5.53 -28.75 34.61
CA TYR A 191 -5.09 -27.55 35.30
C TYR A 191 -3.78 -27.84 36.04
N SER A 192 -2.79 -26.96 35.86
CA SER A 192 -1.51 -27.02 36.56
C SER A 192 -0.98 -25.61 36.80
N VAL A 193 -0.18 -25.47 37.86
CA VAL A 193 0.52 -24.23 38.21
C VAL A 193 2.00 -24.56 38.37
N VAL A 194 2.84 -23.77 37.73
CA VAL A 194 4.30 -23.88 37.73
C VAL A 194 4.92 -22.60 38.31
#